data_AF-A0A962NB83-F1
#
_entry.id   AF-A0A962NB83-F1
#
_cell.length_a   1.000
_cell.length_b   1.000
_cell.length_c   1.000
_cell.angle_alpha   90.00
_cell.angle_beta   90.00
_cell.angle_gamma   90.00
#
_symmetry.space_group_name_H-M   'P 1'
#
loop_
_entity.id
_entity.type
_entity.pdbx_description
1 polymer ?
#
loop_
_entity_poly.entity_id
_entity_poly.type
_entity_poly.pdbx_seq_one_letter_code
_entity_poly.pdbx_strand_id
1 'polypeptide(L)'
;FLDRLINVALPRVRDFRGLNPKSFDGRGNYNFGVKEQIIFPEIEYDQVDALRGMDICIGTTAGTDAEAKALLEAFSFPLRS
;
A
#
# COMPACT_ATOMS: atom_id res chain seq x y z
N PHE A 1 -11.65 1.40 0.29
CA PHE A 1 -10.46 0.98 -0.49
C PHE A 1 -9.28 0.72 0.44
N LEU A 2 -8.86 1.72 1.23
CA LEU A 2 -7.74 1.57 2.17
C LEU A 2 -7.87 0.37 3.13
N ASP A 3 -9.04 0.17 3.72
CA ASP A 3 -9.32 -1.00 4.56
C ASP A 3 -9.09 -2.34 3.82
N ARG A 4 -9.69 -2.50 2.62
CA ARG A 4 -9.45 -3.66 1.75
C ARG A 4 -7.97 -3.82 1.36
N LEU A 5 -7.27 -2.72 1.12
CA LEU A 5 -5.85 -2.73 0.80
C LEU A 5 -5.02 -3.29 1.96
N ILE A 6 -5.25 -2.78 3.17
CA ILE A 6 -4.50 -3.17 4.38
C ILE A 6 -4.85 -4.59 4.82
N ASN A 7 -6.14 -4.89 4.97
CA ASN A 7 -6.61 -6.10 5.64
C ASN A 7 -6.79 -7.29 4.69
N VAL A 8 -6.86 -7.07 3.37
CA VAL A 8 -7.14 -8.14 2.39
C VAL A 8 -6.07 -8.24 1.32
N ALA A 9 -5.73 -7.14 0.65
CA ALA A 9 -4.87 -7.18 -0.54
C ALA A 9 -3.38 -7.32 -0.20
N LEU A 10 -2.83 -6.47 0.68
CA LEU A 10 -1.40 -6.49 1.04
C LEU A 10 -0.94 -7.83 1.66
N PRO A 11 -1.72 -8.50 2.53
CA PRO A 11 -1.35 -9.83 3.04
C PRO A 11 -1.28 -10.92 1.97
N ARG A 12 -1.93 -10.74 0.81
CA ARG A 12 -1.89 -11.68 -0.33
C ARG A 12 -0.69 -11.47 -1.24
N VAL A 13 0.08 -10.40 -1.06
CA VAL A 13 1.34 -10.19 -1.80
C VAL A 13 2.31 -11.32 -1.42
N ARG A 14 2.86 -12.00 -2.43
CA ARG A 14 3.84 -13.07 -2.20
C ARG A 14 5.08 -12.52 -1.49
N ASP A 15 5.54 -13.23 -0.45
CA ASP A 15 6.68 -12.85 0.39
C ASP A 15 6.55 -11.45 1.04
N PHE A 16 5.34 -11.05 1.39
CA PHE A 16 5.10 -9.76 2.04
C PHE A 16 5.80 -9.65 3.39
N ARG A 17 6.64 -8.62 3.55
CA ARG A 17 7.41 -8.32 4.78
C ARG A 17 7.17 -6.90 5.30
N GLY A 18 6.05 -6.31 4.92
CA GLY A 18 5.76 -4.90 5.14
C GLY A 18 6.28 -3.99 4.03
N LEU A 19 5.66 -2.81 3.94
CA LEU A 19 5.98 -1.76 2.98
C LEU A 19 7.16 -0.89 3.48
N ASN A 20 7.92 -0.32 2.55
CA ASN A 20 9.12 0.45 2.89
C ASN A 20 8.75 1.73 3.66
N PRO A 21 9.24 1.93 4.90
CA PRO A 21 8.94 3.14 5.68
C PRO A 21 9.65 4.40 5.15
N LYS A 22 10.49 4.29 4.12
CA LYS A 22 11.22 5.42 3.52
C LYS A 22 10.56 5.98 2.26
N SER A 23 9.39 5.47 1.85
CA SER A 23 8.72 5.89 0.61
C SER A 23 7.82 7.13 0.77
N PHE A 24 8.13 7.98 1.75
CA PHE A 24 7.47 9.27 1.91
C PHE A 24 8.14 10.33 1.01
N ASP A 25 7.38 11.34 0.61
CA ASP A 25 7.83 12.39 -0.30
C ASP A 25 8.43 13.64 0.39
N GLY A 26 8.59 13.62 1.71
CA GLY A 26 9.06 14.76 2.51
C GLY A 26 7.96 15.76 2.88
N ARG A 27 6.73 15.55 2.41
CA ARG A 27 5.54 16.41 2.64
C ARG A 27 4.36 15.60 3.17
N GLY A 28 4.63 14.46 3.80
CA GLY A 28 3.59 13.65 4.44
C GLY A 28 2.74 12.80 3.47
N ASN A 29 3.12 12.67 2.20
CA ASN A 29 2.47 11.73 1.29
C ASN A 29 3.27 10.44 1.20
N TYR A 30 2.57 9.30 1.14
CA TYR A 30 3.20 7.98 1.07
C TYR A 30 2.93 7.32 -0.28
N ASN A 31 3.99 6.90 -0.98
CA ASN A 31 3.89 6.32 -2.31
C ASN A 31 4.44 4.89 -2.32
N PHE A 32 3.73 3.96 -2.95
CA PHE A 32 4.25 2.62 -3.17
C PHE A 32 3.63 1.96 -4.39
N GLY A 33 4.37 1.03 -5.00
CA GLY A 33 3.92 0.25 -6.15
C GLY A 33 3.52 -1.17 -5.74
N VAL A 34 2.42 -1.65 -6.30
CA VAL A 34 2.01 -3.05 -6.30
C VAL A 34 2.36 -3.63 -7.68
N LYS A 35 3.04 -4.78 -7.69
CA LYS A 35 3.49 -5.41 -8.95
C LYS A 35 2.37 -6.12 -9.71
N GLU A 36 1.41 -6.66 -8.97
CA GLU A 36 0.38 -7.54 -9.49
C GLU A 36 -0.98 -7.12 -8.92
N GLN A 37 -1.93 -6.76 -9.78
CA GLN A 37 -3.28 -6.35 -9.38
C GLN A 37 -4.09 -7.51 -8.79
N ILE A 38 -3.75 -8.77 -9.09
CA ILE A 38 -4.44 -9.99 -8.64
C ILE A 38 -4.43 -10.20 -7.11
N ILE A 39 -3.73 -9.34 -6.36
CA ILE A 39 -3.80 -9.33 -4.89
C ILE A 39 -5.19 -8.95 -4.38
N PHE A 40 -6.00 -8.26 -5.19
CA PHE A 40 -7.38 -7.93 -4.88
C PHE A 40 -8.31 -9.12 -5.17
N PRO A 41 -9.12 -9.59 -4.21
CA PRO A 41 -10.03 -10.72 -4.41
C PRO A 41 -11.08 -10.49 -5.50
N GLU A 42 -11.36 -9.23 -5.84
CA GLU A 42 -12.32 -8.87 -6.88
C GLU A 42 -11.79 -9.12 -8.30
N ILE A 43 -10.50 -9.42 -8.45
CA ILE A 43 -9.88 -9.70 -9.75
C ILE A 43 -9.79 -11.22 -9.94
N GLU A 44 -10.55 -11.73 -10.90
CA GLU A 44 -10.47 -13.13 -11.31
C GLU A 44 -9.26 -13.36 -12.21
N TYR A 45 -8.34 -14.22 -11.75
CA TYR A 45 -7.10 -14.54 -12.47
C TYR A 45 -7.36 -15.01 -13.90
N ASP A 46 -8.39 -15.85 -14.11
CA ASP A 46 -8.71 -16.44 -15.40
C ASP A 46 -9.27 -15.42 -16.41
N GLN A 47 -9.73 -14.25 -15.96
CA GLN A 47 -10.22 -13.16 -16.82
C GLN A 47 -9.16 -12.10 -17.10
N VAL A 48 -7.94 -12.25 -16.54
CA VAL A 48 -6.86 -11.27 -16.70
C VAL A 48 -5.95 -11.66 -17.86
N ASP A 49 -5.98 -10.87 -18.94
CA ASP A 49 -5.11 -11.07 -20.11
C ASP A 49 -3.61 -10.92 -19.78
N ALA A 50 -3.27 -10.02 -18.84
CA ALA A 50 -1.90 -9.75 -18.43
C ALA A 50 -1.81 -9.20 -16.99
N LEU A 51 -0.77 -9.61 -16.27
CA LEU A 51 -0.41 -9.02 -14.98
C LEU A 51 0.04 -7.56 -15.17
N ARG A 52 -0.57 -6.65 -14.39
CA ARG A 52 -0.32 -5.22 -14.40
C ARG A 52 -0.03 -4.74 -12.99
N GLY A 53 0.96 -3.86 -12.88
CA GLY A 53 1.22 -3.14 -11.64
C GLY A 53 0.27 -1.96 -11.47
N MET A 54 0.29 -1.39 -10.26
CA MET A 54 -0.40 -0.15 -9.92
C MET A 54 0.43 0.62 -8.90
N ASP A 55 0.59 1.92 -9.13
CA ASP A 55 1.15 2.83 -8.14
C ASP A 55 0.05 3.45 -7.30
N ILE A 56 0.25 3.46 -5.98
CA ILE A 56 -0.70 3.97 -5.00
C ILE A 56 -0.03 5.11 -4.25
N CYS A 57 -0.67 6.28 -4.28
CA CYS A 57 -0.30 7.45 -3.48
C CYS A 57 -1.36 7.70 -2.41
N ILE A 58 -0.93 7.73 -1.15
CA ILE A 58 -1.75 8.14 -0.01
C ILE A 58 -1.42 9.59 0.29
N GLY A 59 -2.31 10.48 -0.17
CA GLY A 59 -2.25 11.89 0.16
C GLY A 59 -2.77 12.14 1.58
N THR A 60 -1.99 12.83 2.41
CA THR A 60 -2.42 13.22 3.77
C THR A 60 -2.33 14.73 3.95
N THR A 61 -2.91 15.23 5.04
CA THR A 61 -2.78 16.64 5.44
C THR A 61 -1.57 16.89 6.36
N ALA A 62 -0.75 15.87 6.61
CA ALA A 62 0.42 15.99 7.49
C ALA A 62 1.45 16.94 6.89
N GLY A 63 2.12 17.73 7.74
CA GLY A 63 3.17 18.64 7.31
C GLY A 63 4.54 17.97 7.19
N THR A 64 4.70 16.80 7.81
CA THR A 64 5.96 16.05 7.87
C THR A 64 5.75 14.55 7.69
N ASP A 65 6.80 13.85 7.27
CA ASP A 65 6.77 12.39 7.11
C ASP A 65 6.58 11.67 8.46
N ALA A 66 7.04 12.26 9.57
CA ALA A 66 6.87 11.69 10.90
C ALA A 66 5.39 11.67 11.32
N GLU A 67 4.67 12.76 11.07
CA GLU A 67 3.22 12.85 11.32
C GLU A 67 2.45 11.87 10.43
N ALA A 68 2.78 11.81 9.14
CA ALA A 68 2.15 10.88 8.21
C ALA A 68 2.42 9.43 8.59
N LYS A 69 3.65 9.10 9.01
CA LYS A 69 4.01 7.77 9.48
C LYS A 69 3.21 7.38 10.72
N ALA A 70 3.11 8.26 11.72
CA ALA A 70 2.32 8.01 12.92
C ALA A 70 0.83 7.80 12.60
N LEU A 71 0.28 8.57 11.65
CA LEU A 71 -1.08 8.38 11.16
C LEU A 71 -1.27 6.99 10.53
N LEU A 72 -0.37 6.59 9.63
CA LEU A 72 -0.44 5.27 8.98
C LEU A 72 -0.29 4.13 9.99
N GLU A 73 0.62 4.25 10.96
CA GLU A 73 0.77 3.27 12.05
C GLU A 73 -0.50 3.16 12.90
N ALA A 74 -1.19 4.28 13.18
CA ALA A 74 -2.47 4.28 13.90
C ALA A 74 -3.58 3.54 13.12
N PHE A 75 -3.52 3.54 11.79
CA PHE A 75 -4.39 2.74 10.93
C PHE A 75 -3.94 1.29 10.75
N SER A 76 -2.94 0.83 11.53
CA SER A 76 -2.34 -0.51 11.39
C SER A 76 -1.80 -0.77 9.97
N PHE A 77 -1.33 0.29 9.30
CA PHE A 77 -0.74 0.16 7.98
C PHE A 77 0.57 -0.65 8.09
N PRO A 78 0.78 -1.69 7.25
CA PRO A 78 1.85 -2.66 7.45
C PRO A 78 3.20 -2.13 6.96
N LEU A 79 3.78 -1.18 7.68
CA LEU A 79 5.14 -0.69 7.44
C LEU A 79 6.16 -1.70 7.97
N ARG A 80 7.27 -1.87 7.24
CA ARG A 80 8.41 -2.65 7.70
C ARG A 80 9.12 -1.92 8.84
N SER A 81 9.40 -2.65 9.92
CA SER A 81 10.23 -2.21 11.05
C SER A 81 11.69 -2.03 10.65
#